data_AF-A0A8S3C832-F1
#
_entry.id   AF-A0A8S3C832-F1
#
_cell.length_a   1.000
_cell.length_b   1.000
_cell.length_c   1.000
_cell.angle_alpha   90.00
_cell.angle_beta   90.00
_cell.angle_gamma   90.00
#
_symmetry.space_group_name_H-M   'P 1'
#
loop_
_entity.id
_entity.type
_entity.pdbx_description
1 polymer ?
#
loop_
_entity_poly.entity_id
_entity_poly.type
_entity_poly.pdbx_seq_one_letter_code
_entity_poly.pdbx_strand_id
1 'polypeptide(L)'
;LNQIGHFNTENVTKLTKTKQATTPVEEVEKEKKMEVDEDGEIHDLHQKSSAEFYTNFWILQDFFSKPFQLWERTSWNTFVHNTNQVLDVFTNSQLDNVKTVASSDDSFFAKYLTSEKLLELQLNDVTFRQNILVQFLIIFQYLVLPVKFKQPQQSLNDEQSQWIKKATNQINDLLKQTGSNADVFTICIQHILKREEMWNLWKNNGCPDFSKAKLTFQKRTASQAAAPYRLSDNIRQSVQQASKRRTMNFEDLRNSSQQFIPSIRQFFEPMIEQLQTVTVKTPTTDSTDNKEQPTKDLEKEREKFLQQDPSLVWRALRLLARQSPYFFVHNTQTVPSMAQFLVSTCEKIRREYISLSTTATATSIASAAPT
;
A
#
# COMPACT_ATOMS: atom_id res chain seq x y z
N LEU A 1 -23.21 16.11 -8.96
CA LEU A 1 -22.56 16.79 -7.83
C LEU A 1 -23.63 17.17 -6.82
N ASN A 2 -23.44 16.96 -5.51
CA ASN A 2 -24.35 17.53 -4.49
C ASN A 2 -24.19 19.06 -4.49
N GLN A 3 -24.99 19.75 -5.30
CA GLN A 3 -24.86 21.20 -5.51
C GLN A 3 -25.37 21.99 -4.30
N ILE A 4 -26.42 21.51 -3.65
CA ILE A 4 -27.11 22.19 -2.54
C ILE A 4 -26.38 22.01 -1.21
N GLY A 5 -25.53 20.98 -1.08
CA GLY A 5 -24.74 20.74 0.14
C GLY A 5 -25.52 19.99 1.23
N HIS A 6 -26.44 19.09 0.84
CA HIS A 6 -27.11 18.22 1.81
C HIS A 6 -26.11 17.35 2.56
N PHE A 7 -26.27 17.24 3.88
CA PHE A 7 -25.50 16.33 4.72
C PHE A 7 -26.07 14.91 4.63
N ASN A 8 -25.22 13.91 4.78
CA ASN A 8 -25.66 12.53 4.90
C ASN A 8 -26.23 12.31 6.32
N THR A 9 -27.55 12.11 6.41
CA THR A 9 -28.25 11.89 7.69
C THR A 9 -28.51 10.41 8.00
N GLU A 10 -28.13 9.50 7.10
CA GLU A 10 -28.39 8.06 7.25
C GLU A 10 -27.42 7.37 8.21
N ASN A 11 -26.22 7.93 8.40
CA ASN A 11 -25.23 7.36 9.30
C ASN A 11 -25.48 7.82 10.74
N VAL A 12 -26.26 7.01 11.48
CA VAL A 12 -26.61 7.29 12.89
C VAL A 12 -25.76 6.46 13.84
N THR A 13 -25.08 7.13 14.76
CA THR A 13 -24.34 6.51 15.86
C THR A 13 -25.32 6.12 16.97
N LYS A 14 -25.63 4.84 17.12
CA LYS A 14 -26.50 4.35 18.20
C LYS A 14 -25.70 4.26 19.50
N LEU A 15 -26.11 5.01 20.52
CA LEU A 15 -25.49 4.95 21.84
C LEU A 15 -26.03 3.76 22.63
N THR A 16 -25.11 2.96 23.15
CA THR A 16 -25.43 1.86 24.04
C THR A 16 -25.67 2.43 25.42
N LYS A 17 -26.85 3.00 25.68
CA LYS A 17 -27.23 3.36 27.06
C LYS A 17 -27.42 2.04 27.81
N THR A 18 -26.55 1.75 28.77
CA THR A 18 -26.77 0.69 29.76
C THR A 18 -28.05 1.06 30.50
N LYS A 19 -29.18 0.51 30.06
CA LYS A 19 -30.42 0.63 30.83
C LYS A 19 -30.16 -0.06 32.16
N GLN A 20 -30.21 0.71 33.26
CA GLN A 20 -30.61 0.16 34.54
C GLN A 20 -32.01 -0.44 34.33
N ALA A 21 -32.07 -1.73 34.05
CA ALA A 21 -33.31 -2.48 33.98
C ALA A 21 -33.69 -2.85 35.41
N THR A 22 -34.57 -2.05 35.97
CA THR A 22 -35.43 -2.42 37.09
C THR A 22 -36.35 -3.58 36.69
N THR A 23 -36.74 -4.36 37.70
CA THR A 23 -37.75 -5.45 37.80
C THR A 23 -37.31 -6.92 37.58
N PRO A 24 -37.89 -7.84 38.37
CA PRO A 24 -37.16 -8.82 39.16
C PRO A 24 -37.23 -10.22 38.57
N VAL A 25 -36.17 -11.01 38.78
CA VAL A 25 -36.24 -12.47 38.65
C VAL A 25 -35.70 -13.06 39.94
N GLU A 26 -36.57 -13.84 40.57
CA GLU A 26 -36.33 -14.63 41.78
C GLU A 26 -35.17 -15.61 41.57
N GLU A 27 -34.21 -15.50 42.49
CA GLU A 27 -33.59 -16.56 43.28
C GLU A 27 -32.68 -17.66 42.68
N VAL A 28 -31.59 -17.87 43.43
CA VAL A 28 -30.65 -19.01 43.53
C VAL A 28 -29.52 -18.99 42.46
N GLU A 29 -28.22 -18.74 42.76
CA GLU A 29 -27.42 -19.33 43.85
C GLU A 29 -26.08 -18.56 44.11
N LYS A 30 -25.90 -18.18 45.39
CA LYS A 30 -24.68 -18.12 46.24
C LYS A 30 -23.35 -17.51 45.77
N GLU A 31 -23.11 -16.31 46.31
CA GLU A 31 -22.03 -15.96 47.26
C GLU A 31 -20.59 -16.45 47.01
N LYS A 32 -19.70 -15.50 46.69
CA LYS A 32 -18.53 -15.21 47.54
C LYS A 32 -18.42 -13.71 47.75
N LYS A 33 -18.85 -13.29 48.95
CA LYS A 33 -18.62 -11.98 49.54
C LYS A 33 -17.14 -11.89 49.94
N MET A 34 -16.40 -10.96 49.35
CA MET A 34 -15.20 -10.40 50.00
C MET A 34 -15.56 -8.96 50.34
N GLU A 35 -15.73 -8.72 51.63
CA GLU A 35 -15.85 -7.40 52.23
C GLU A 35 -14.50 -6.69 52.11
N VAL A 36 -14.49 -5.56 51.41
CA VAL A 36 -13.59 -4.43 51.69
C VAL A 36 -14.46 -3.18 51.54
N ASP A 37 -15.09 -2.79 52.63
CA ASP A 37 -15.71 -1.47 52.78
C ASP A 37 -14.58 -0.45 53.01
N GLU A 38 -14.34 0.45 52.04
CA GLU A 38 -13.97 1.87 52.27
C GLU A 38 -13.73 2.72 50.99
N ASP A 39 -14.25 2.39 49.80
CA ASP A 39 -14.03 3.23 48.59
C ASP A 39 -15.30 3.54 47.74
N GLY A 40 -16.49 3.30 48.30
CA GLY A 40 -17.76 3.35 47.55
C GLY A 40 -18.12 4.71 46.94
N GLU A 41 -17.79 5.83 47.61
CA GLU A 41 -18.12 7.17 47.09
C GLU A 41 -17.14 7.66 46.02
N ILE A 42 -15.86 7.29 46.10
CA ILE A 42 -14.83 7.75 45.16
C ILE A 42 -14.96 6.99 43.82
N HIS A 43 -15.26 5.69 43.87
CA HIS A 43 -15.49 4.90 42.65
C HIS A 43 -16.78 5.32 41.93
N ASP A 44 -17.85 5.66 42.67
CA ASP A 44 -19.12 6.11 42.08
C ASP A 44 -18.99 7.52 41.47
N LEU A 45 -18.20 8.41 42.06
CA LEU A 45 -17.88 9.72 41.49
C LEU A 45 -16.98 9.62 40.24
N HIS A 46 -15.97 8.75 40.26
CA HIS A 46 -15.11 8.51 39.10
C HIS A 46 -15.91 7.89 37.94
N GLN A 47 -16.81 6.96 38.25
CA GLN A 47 -17.68 6.32 37.28
C GLN A 47 -18.76 7.27 36.73
N LYS A 48 -19.32 8.15 37.56
CA LYS A 48 -20.24 9.20 37.13
C LYS A 48 -19.58 10.26 36.27
N SER A 49 -18.35 10.66 36.61
CA SER A 49 -17.52 11.56 35.79
C SER A 49 -17.17 10.93 34.43
N SER A 50 -16.87 9.62 34.42
CA SER A 50 -16.64 8.86 33.18
C SER A 50 -17.90 8.72 32.32
N ALA A 51 -19.07 8.50 32.93
CA ALA A 51 -20.35 8.44 32.23
C ALA A 51 -20.77 9.80 31.64
N GLU A 52 -20.50 10.89 32.35
CA GLU A 52 -20.71 12.26 31.88
C GLU A 52 -19.78 12.58 30.71
N PHE A 53 -18.49 12.24 30.81
CA PHE A 53 -17.54 12.38 29.71
C PHE A 53 -17.95 11.56 28.48
N TYR A 54 -18.37 10.30 28.65
CA TYR A 54 -18.88 9.47 27.56
C TYR A 54 -20.05 10.14 26.86
N THR A 55 -21.01 10.65 27.62
CA THR A 55 -22.19 11.34 27.07
C THR A 55 -21.76 12.60 26.31
N ASN A 56 -20.89 13.42 26.89
CA ASN A 56 -20.38 14.64 26.28
C ASN A 56 -19.58 14.38 25.01
N PHE A 57 -18.75 13.33 25.01
CA PHE A 57 -17.97 12.89 23.86
C PHE A 57 -18.86 12.49 22.70
N TRP A 58 -19.89 11.67 22.94
CA TRP A 58 -20.73 11.19 21.85
C TRP A 58 -21.75 12.21 21.35
N ILE A 59 -22.15 13.19 22.17
CA ILE A 59 -22.90 14.36 21.70
C ILE A 59 -22.12 15.12 20.61
N LEU A 60 -20.78 15.13 20.64
CA LEU A 60 -19.98 15.74 19.57
C LEU A 60 -20.22 15.07 18.21
N GLN A 61 -20.46 13.76 18.18
CA GLN A 61 -20.76 13.05 16.93
C GLN A 61 -22.09 13.51 16.30
N ASP A 62 -23.06 13.91 17.11
CA ASP A 62 -24.30 14.51 16.62
C ASP A 62 -24.03 15.87 15.97
N PHE A 63 -23.16 16.69 16.58
CA PHE A 63 -22.73 17.96 15.99
C PHE A 63 -21.92 17.77 14.70
N PHE A 64 -21.05 16.76 14.63
CA PHE A 64 -20.31 16.42 13.42
C PHE A 64 -21.23 15.96 12.29
N SER A 65 -22.29 15.24 12.63
CA SER A 65 -23.30 14.77 11.66
C SER A 65 -24.22 15.91 11.19
N LYS A 66 -24.49 16.90 12.07
CA LYS A 66 -25.44 17.99 11.85
C LYS A 66 -24.81 19.35 12.17
N PRO A 67 -23.84 19.82 11.37
CA PRO A 67 -23.08 21.04 11.69
C PRO A 67 -23.93 22.33 11.62
N PHE A 68 -25.14 22.29 11.06
CA PHE A 68 -26.06 23.44 11.07
C PHE A 68 -26.55 23.81 12.48
N GLN A 69 -26.52 22.87 13.44
CA GLN A 69 -26.90 23.13 14.83
C GLN A 69 -25.91 24.06 15.54
N LEU A 70 -24.67 24.15 15.05
CA LEU A 70 -23.60 24.97 15.64
C LEU A 70 -23.82 26.48 15.50
N TRP A 71 -24.85 26.90 14.75
CA TRP A 71 -25.26 28.31 14.68
C TRP A 71 -26.19 28.71 15.84
N GLU A 72 -26.71 27.76 16.61
CA GLU A 72 -27.48 28.03 17.82
C GLU A 72 -26.56 28.29 19.01
N ARG A 73 -26.83 29.33 19.80
CA ARG A 73 -25.99 29.73 20.95
C ARG A 73 -25.83 28.62 22.00
N THR A 74 -26.90 27.90 22.32
CA THR A 74 -26.89 26.81 23.30
C THR A 74 -26.00 25.67 22.82
N SER A 75 -26.24 25.20 21.61
CA SER A 75 -25.47 24.13 20.96
C SER A 75 -24.00 24.50 20.79
N TRP A 76 -23.71 25.75 20.41
CA TRP A 76 -22.34 26.25 20.32
C TRP A 76 -21.60 26.17 21.65
N ASN A 77 -22.21 26.63 22.74
CA ASN A 77 -21.58 26.60 24.06
C ASN A 77 -21.31 25.17 24.53
N THR A 78 -22.26 24.25 24.33
CA THR A 78 -22.07 22.82 24.61
C THR A 78 -20.95 22.23 23.75
N PHE A 79 -20.92 22.55 22.46
CA PHE A 79 -19.88 22.10 21.54
C PHE A 79 -18.49 22.58 21.99
N VAL A 80 -18.34 23.86 22.33
CA VAL A 80 -17.07 24.43 22.82
C VAL A 80 -16.64 23.74 24.12
N HIS A 81 -17.56 23.59 25.07
CA HIS A 81 -17.29 22.93 26.35
C HIS A 81 -16.79 21.49 26.15
N ASN A 82 -17.54 20.68 25.40
CA ASN A 82 -17.21 19.27 25.16
C ASN A 82 -15.92 19.13 24.34
N THR A 83 -15.70 20.03 23.36
CA THR A 83 -14.45 20.05 22.57
C THR A 83 -13.24 20.30 23.46
N ASN A 84 -13.30 21.30 24.34
CA ASN A 84 -12.19 21.60 25.24
C ASN A 84 -11.91 20.42 26.18
N GLN A 85 -12.94 19.77 26.74
CA GLN A 85 -12.76 18.56 27.56
C GLN A 85 -12.02 17.45 26.80
N VAL A 86 -12.42 17.17 25.56
CA VAL A 86 -11.77 16.12 24.74
C VAL A 86 -10.32 16.49 24.40
N LEU A 87 -10.06 17.74 24.03
CA LEU A 87 -8.71 18.20 23.72
C LEU A 87 -7.80 18.18 24.96
N ASP A 88 -8.33 18.53 26.14
CA ASP A 88 -7.59 18.45 27.40
C ASP A 88 -7.26 16.99 27.75
N VAL A 89 -8.21 16.06 27.58
CA VAL A 89 -7.95 14.62 27.75
C VAL A 89 -6.86 14.14 26.79
N PHE A 90 -6.91 14.52 25.51
CA PHE A 90 -5.88 14.15 24.54
C PHE A 90 -4.51 14.77 24.81
N THR A 91 -4.47 15.96 25.41
CA THR A 91 -3.23 16.62 25.80
C THR A 91 -2.60 15.96 27.02
N ASN A 92 -3.42 15.54 28.00
CA ASN A 92 -2.95 14.94 29.25
C ASN A 92 -2.67 13.44 29.15
N SER A 93 -3.34 12.72 28.26
CA SER A 93 -3.10 11.30 28.04
C SER A 93 -1.94 11.12 27.06
N GLN A 94 -0.73 10.91 27.60
CA GLN A 94 0.41 10.53 26.78
C GLN A 94 0.11 9.18 26.13
N LEU A 95 0.22 9.11 24.80
CA LEU A 95 0.20 7.84 24.10
C LEU A 95 1.50 7.12 24.44
N ASP A 96 1.42 6.04 25.20
CA ASP A 96 2.55 5.11 25.28
C ASP A 96 2.93 4.76 23.84
N ASN A 97 4.23 4.91 23.51
CA ASN A 97 4.77 4.61 22.19
C ASN A 97 4.64 3.11 21.91
N VAL A 98 3.42 2.66 21.62
CA VAL A 98 3.15 1.31 21.14
C VAL A 98 3.81 1.27 19.78
N LYS A 99 5.01 0.69 19.75
CA LYS A 99 5.62 0.16 18.54
C LYS A 99 4.51 -0.58 17.82
N THR A 100 4.09 -0.07 16.67
CA THR A 100 3.18 -0.77 15.76
C THR A 100 3.85 -2.07 15.38
N VAL A 101 3.66 -3.11 16.18
CA VAL A 101 3.94 -4.48 15.80
C VAL A 101 2.87 -4.75 14.75
N ALA A 102 3.28 -4.71 13.49
CA ALA A 102 2.45 -5.08 12.36
C ALA A 102 1.99 -6.53 12.58
N SER A 103 0.86 -6.67 13.27
CA SER A 103 0.17 -7.92 13.50
C SER A 103 -0.76 -8.09 12.32
N SER A 104 -0.51 -9.15 11.57
CA SER A 104 -1.03 -9.45 10.23
C SER A 104 -2.50 -9.83 10.17
N ASP A 105 -3.32 -9.36 11.12
CA ASP A 105 -4.78 -9.54 11.17
C ASP A 105 -5.44 -8.18 11.45
N ASP A 106 -5.36 -7.25 10.48
CA ASP A 106 -6.10 -5.98 10.52
C ASP A 106 -7.60 -6.28 10.35
N SER A 107 -8.26 -6.60 11.46
CA SER A 107 -9.71 -6.63 11.54
C SER A 107 -10.24 -5.22 11.28
N PHE A 108 -10.76 -5.00 10.08
CA PHE A 108 -11.29 -3.70 9.67
C PHE A 108 -12.65 -3.43 10.32
N PHE A 109 -12.72 -2.38 11.14
CA PHE A 109 -13.98 -1.91 11.74
C PHE A 109 -14.52 -0.71 10.96
N ALA A 110 -15.68 -0.87 10.32
CA ALA A 110 -16.30 0.17 9.50
C ALA A 110 -16.96 1.31 10.31
N LYS A 111 -17.25 1.09 11.60
CA LYS A 111 -17.95 2.04 12.48
C LYS A 111 -17.32 2.08 13.86
N TYR A 112 -17.45 3.21 14.54
CA TYR A 112 -17.02 3.32 15.94
C TYR A 112 -17.86 2.44 16.85
N LEU A 113 -17.19 1.81 17.81
CA LEU A 113 -17.84 1.05 18.88
C LEU A 113 -18.23 2.04 19.98
N THR A 114 -19.52 2.17 20.25
CA THR A 114 -20.08 3.15 21.18
C THR A 114 -20.24 2.60 22.60
N SER A 115 -19.40 1.65 23.02
CA SER A 115 -19.49 1.08 24.37
C SER A 115 -18.81 2.00 25.38
N GLU A 116 -19.49 2.29 26.50
CA GLU A 116 -18.98 3.13 27.58
C GLU A 116 -17.67 2.62 28.16
N LYS A 117 -17.60 1.31 28.42
CA LYS A 117 -16.40 0.65 28.96
C LYS A 117 -15.23 0.62 27.97
N LEU A 118 -15.50 0.82 26.68
CA LEU A 118 -14.48 0.74 25.64
C LEU A 118 -13.92 2.12 25.29
N LEU A 119 -14.60 3.21 25.66
CA LEU A 119 -14.18 4.55 25.30
C LEU A 119 -12.77 4.84 25.81
N GLU A 120 -12.46 4.51 27.06
CA GLU A 120 -11.11 4.71 27.62
C GLU A 120 -10.02 3.97 26.84
N LEU A 121 -10.30 2.73 26.41
CA LEU A 121 -9.37 1.97 25.56
C LEU A 121 -9.22 2.59 24.17
N GLN A 122 -10.32 3.06 23.57
CA GLN A 122 -10.31 3.73 22.27
C GLN A 122 -9.58 5.06 22.32
N LEU A 123 -9.69 5.80 23.42
CA LEU A 123 -8.94 7.04 23.61
C LEU A 123 -7.42 6.76 23.62
N ASN A 124 -6.96 5.55 23.91
CA ASN A 124 -5.53 5.21 23.82
C ASN A 124 -5.13 4.70 22.42
N ASP A 125 -6.06 4.53 21.49
CA ASP A 125 -5.77 4.17 20.10
C ASP A 125 -5.40 5.40 19.26
N VAL A 126 -4.22 5.34 18.64
CA VAL A 126 -3.68 6.34 17.72
C VAL A 126 -4.65 6.63 16.57
N THR A 127 -5.20 5.58 15.95
CA THR A 127 -6.07 5.72 14.78
C THR A 127 -7.39 6.38 15.16
N PHE A 128 -7.96 5.99 16.30
CA PHE A 128 -9.16 6.61 16.84
C PHE A 128 -8.96 8.10 17.12
N ARG A 129 -7.87 8.48 17.82
CA ARG A 129 -7.55 9.90 18.06
C ARG A 129 -7.40 10.69 16.77
N GLN A 130 -6.64 10.17 15.80
CA GLN A 130 -6.44 10.83 14.51
C GLN A 130 -7.77 11.08 13.81
N ASN A 131 -8.67 10.10 13.80
CA ASN A 131 -9.98 10.24 13.18
C ASN A 131 -10.83 11.35 13.84
N ILE A 132 -10.87 11.41 15.18
CA ILE A 132 -11.61 12.44 15.91
C ILE A 132 -11.01 13.84 15.67
N LEU A 133 -9.68 13.97 15.72
CA LEU A 133 -8.99 15.23 15.46
C LEU A 133 -9.26 15.73 14.02
N VAL A 134 -9.26 14.83 13.04
CA VAL A 134 -9.60 15.17 11.65
C VAL A 134 -11.06 15.59 11.51
N GLN A 135 -12.01 14.96 12.22
CA GLN A 135 -13.41 15.40 12.23
C GLN A 135 -13.57 16.83 12.74
N PHE A 136 -12.86 17.19 13.81
CA PHE A 136 -12.83 18.58 14.29
C PHE A 136 -12.30 19.54 13.24
N LEU A 137 -11.20 19.20 12.54
CA LEU A 137 -10.63 20.06 11.49
C LEU A 137 -11.62 20.29 10.34
N ILE A 138 -12.33 19.25 9.90
CA ILE A 138 -13.34 19.35 8.84
C ILE A 138 -14.47 20.30 9.28
N ILE A 139 -14.93 20.19 10.52
CA ILE A 139 -16.02 21.02 11.04
C ILE A 139 -15.57 22.48 11.22
N PHE A 140 -14.36 22.70 11.73
CA PHE A 140 -13.78 24.05 11.83
C PHE A 140 -13.62 24.70 10.46
N GLN A 141 -13.11 23.97 9.47
CA GLN A 141 -13.01 24.43 8.09
C GLN A 141 -14.41 24.76 7.53
N TYR A 142 -15.40 23.90 7.77
CA TYR A 142 -16.78 24.15 7.37
C TYR A 142 -17.32 25.43 7.99
N LEU A 143 -17.12 25.69 9.28
CA LEU A 143 -17.63 26.87 9.97
C LEU A 143 -17.00 28.16 9.44
N VAL A 144 -15.68 28.15 9.23
CA VAL A 144 -14.90 29.31 8.79
C VAL A 144 -15.12 29.65 7.32
N LEU A 145 -15.23 28.65 6.43
CA LEU A 145 -15.33 28.91 5.00
C LEU A 145 -16.68 29.51 4.62
N PRO A 146 -16.69 30.58 3.80
CA PRO A 146 -17.91 31.13 3.23
C PRO A 146 -18.44 30.17 2.16
N VAL A 147 -19.75 29.91 2.19
CA VAL A 147 -20.42 29.07 1.18
C VAL A 147 -21.61 29.85 0.66
N LYS A 148 -21.78 29.92 -0.67
CA LYS A 148 -22.90 30.66 -1.29
C LYS A 148 -24.30 30.24 -0.82
N PHE A 149 -24.42 29.04 -0.27
CA PHE A 149 -25.67 28.46 0.20
C PHE A 149 -25.90 28.64 1.72
N LYS A 150 -24.94 29.21 2.45
CA LYS A 150 -25.14 29.60 3.85
C LYS A 150 -25.97 30.88 3.91
N GLN A 151 -26.91 30.94 4.84
CA GLN A 151 -27.68 32.16 5.08
C GLN A 151 -26.79 33.23 5.73
N PRO A 152 -27.06 34.54 5.54
CA PRO A 152 -26.28 35.61 6.16
C PRO A 152 -26.23 35.53 7.69
N GLN A 153 -27.23 34.91 8.34
CA GLN A 153 -27.24 34.68 9.79
C GLN A 153 -26.29 33.58 10.26
N GLN A 154 -25.65 32.84 9.34
CA GLN A 154 -24.70 31.76 9.61
C GLN A 154 -23.25 32.25 9.48
N SER A 155 -22.93 33.31 10.22
CA SER A 155 -21.59 33.89 10.31
C SER A 155 -21.05 33.79 11.72
N LEU A 156 -19.76 33.48 11.85
CA LEU A 156 -19.09 33.47 13.14
C LEU A 156 -18.82 34.89 13.63
N ASN A 157 -18.93 35.10 14.94
CA ASN A 157 -18.46 36.33 15.56
C ASN A 157 -16.91 36.31 15.70
N ASP A 158 -16.30 37.46 16.01
CA ASP A 158 -14.84 37.56 16.14
C ASP A 158 -14.27 36.65 17.23
N GLU A 159 -14.94 36.57 18.39
CA GLU A 159 -14.55 35.69 19.50
C GLU A 159 -14.59 34.20 19.09
N GLN A 160 -15.65 33.80 18.39
CA GLN A 160 -15.80 32.42 17.91
C GLN A 160 -14.70 32.09 16.89
N SER A 161 -14.41 33.02 15.98
CA SER A 161 -13.36 32.87 14.97
C SER A 161 -11.96 32.75 15.59
N GLN A 162 -11.69 33.52 16.65
CA GLN A 162 -10.44 33.42 17.40
C GLN A 162 -10.33 32.10 18.17
N TRP A 163 -11.42 31.65 18.80
CA TRP A 163 -11.46 30.35 19.48
C TRP A 163 -11.19 29.19 18.51
N ILE A 164 -11.85 29.18 17.34
CA ILE A 164 -11.59 28.16 16.31
C ILE A 164 -10.12 28.16 15.91
N LYS A 165 -9.51 29.32 15.64
CA LYS A 165 -8.08 29.39 15.29
C LYS A 165 -7.19 28.80 16.39
N LYS A 166 -7.47 29.11 17.66
CA LYS A 166 -6.74 28.55 18.80
C LYS A 166 -6.89 27.03 18.87
N ALA A 167 -8.13 26.53 18.76
CA ALA A 167 -8.42 25.10 18.80
C ALA A 167 -7.80 24.35 17.60
N THR A 168 -7.82 24.94 16.40
CA THR A 168 -7.15 24.39 15.20
C THR A 168 -5.64 24.24 15.42
N ASN A 169 -4.99 25.22 16.02
CA ASN A 169 -3.55 25.13 16.32
C ASN A 169 -3.27 24.01 17.32
N GLN A 170 -4.04 23.94 18.40
CA GLN A 170 -3.93 22.87 19.40
C GLN A 170 -4.10 21.47 18.77
N ILE A 171 -5.07 21.30 17.87
CA ILE A 171 -5.30 20.04 17.15
C ILE A 171 -4.13 19.70 16.22
N ASN A 172 -3.57 20.67 15.50
CA ASN A 172 -2.40 20.43 14.66
C ASN A 172 -1.19 19.99 15.49
N ASP A 173 -1.01 20.54 16.68
CA ASP A 173 0.08 20.14 17.58
C ASP A 173 -0.15 18.74 18.16
N LEU A 174 -1.39 18.41 18.53
CA LEU A 174 -1.76 17.05 18.96
C LEU A 174 -1.56 16.02 17.84
N LEU A 175 -1.94 16.35 16.59
CA LEU A 175 -1.75 15.46 15.45
C LEU A 175 -0.29 15.12 15.21
N LYS A 176 0.63 16.08 15.37
CA LYS A 176 2.08 15.86 15.28
C LYS A 176 2.64 15.00 16.40
N GLN A 177 1.97 14.98 17.55
CA GLN A 177 2.36 14.15 18.69
C GLN A 177 1.72 12.74 18.64
N THR A 178 0.79 12.50 17.70
CA THR A 178 -0.01 11.26 17.64
C THR A 178 0.59 10.23 16.69
N GLY A 179 1.53 9.42 17.20
CA GLY A 179 2.07 8.22 16.54
C GLY A 179 3.38 8.43 15.76
N SER A 180 3.98 7.33 15.27
CA SER A 180 5.33 7.34 14.68
C SER A 180 5.44 8.02 13.31
N ASN A 181 4.33 8.14 12.56
CA ASN A 181 4.25 8.80 11.25
C ASN A 181 3.43 10.12 11.29
N ALA A 182 3.30 10.71 12.47
CA ALA A 182 2.46 11.85 12.76
C ALA A 182 2.71 13.07 11.85
N ASP A 183 3.97 13.37 11.54
CA ASP A 183 4.35 14.51 10.69
C ASP A 183 3.85 14.35 9.25
N VAL A 184 4.06 13.18 8.66
CA VAL A 184 3.62 12.88 7.28
C VAL A 184 2.10 12.92 7.20
N PHE A 185 1.42 12.34 8.20
CA PHE A 185 -0.03 12.37 8.29
C PHE A 185 -0.56 13.81 8.39
N THR A 186 0.03 14.63 9.26
CA THR A 186 -0.36 16.04 9.45
C THR A 186 -0.20 16.84 8.16
N ILE A 187 0.91 16.68 7.45
CA ILE A 187 1.13 17.30 6.13
C ILE A 187 0.05 16.86 5.14
N CYS A 188 -0.27 15.56 5.08
CA CYS A 188 -1.30 15.05 4.20
C CYS A 188 -2.68 15.68 4.48
N ILE A 189 -3.08 15.75 5.76
CA ILE A 189 -4.34 16.38 6.16
C ILE A 189 -4.38 17.86 5.78
N GLN A 190 -3.31 18.61 6.01
CA GLN A 190 -3.22 20.02 5.59
C GLN A 190 -3.37 20.19 4.08
N HIS A 191 -2.75 19.30 3.29
CA HIS A 191 -2.92 19.28 1.84
C HIS A 191 -4.36 18.96 1.42
N ILE A 192 -5.03 18.04 2.11
CA ILE A 192 -6.44 17.68 1.85
C ILE A 192 -7.35 18.88 2.15
N LEU A 193 -7.20 19.54 3.30
CA LEU A 193 -8.00 20.71 3.68
C LEU A 193 -7.78 21.89 2.72
N LYS A 194 -6.54 22.11 2.27
CA LYS A 194 -6.24 23.12 1.25
C LYS A 194 -6.90 22.80 -0.09
N ARG A 195 -6.92 21.53 -0.49
CA ARG A 195 -7.64 21.09 -1.69
C ARG A 195 -9.15 21.28 -1.54
N GLU A 196 -9.70 21.03 -0.36
CA GLU A 196 -11.12 21.25 -0.06
C GLU A 196 -11.49 22.74 -0.16
N GLU A 197 -10.64 23.65 0.35
CA GLU A 197 -10.81 25.09 0.19
C GLU A 197 -10.89 25.49 -1.29
N MET A 198 -9.98 24.98 -2.12
CA MET A 198 -9.99 25.22 -3.56
C MET A 198 -11.27 24.68 -4.22
N TRP A 199 -11.75 23.51 -3.78
CA TRP A 199 -12.99 22.92 -4.25
C TRP A 199 -14.21 23.74 -3.85
N ASN A 200 -14.21 24.28 -2.63
CA ASN A 200 -15.24 25.18 -2.11
C ASN A 200 -15.29 26.47 -2.94
N LEU A 201 -14.14 27.09 -3.19
CA LEU A 201 -14.03 28.28 -4.03
C LEU A 201 -14.52 28.03 -5.46
N TRP A 202 -14.10 26.91 -6.07
CA TRP A 202 -14.56 26.51 -7.40
C TRP A 202 -16.09 26.35 -7.46
N LYS A 203 -16.68 25.70 -6.45
CA LYS A 203 -18.12 25.53 -6.33
C LYS A 203 -18.84 26.87 -6.12
N ASN A 204 -18.31 27.73 -5.25
CA ASN A 204 -18.82 29.08 -5.06
C ASN A 204 -18.75 29.87 -6.37
N ASN A 205 -17.75 29.69 -7.22
CA ASN A 205 -17.68 30.36 -8.52
C ASN A 205 -18.61 29.79 -9.60
N GLY A 206 -19.56 28.93 -9.24
CA GLY A 206 -20.54 28.37 -10.18
C GLY A 206 -20.00 27.18 -10.98
N CYS A 207 -18.99 26.48 -10.45
CA CYS A 207 -18.42 25.27 -11.04
C CYS A 207 -17.93 25.48 -12.50
N PRO A 208 -16.95 26.38 -12.74
CA PRO A 208 -16.42 26.58 -14.08
C PRO A 208 -15.86 25.28 -14.66
N ASP A 209 -16.09 25.04 -15.95
CA ASP A 209 -15.63 23.82 -16.60
C ASP A 209 -14.09 23.73 -16.58
N PHE A 210 -13.58 22.54 -16.30
CA PHE A 210 -12.15 22.23 -16.37
C PHE A 210 -11.69 21.93 -17.80
N SER A 211 -12.60 21.96 -18.78
CA SER A 211 -12.25 21.82 -20.18
C SER A 211 -11.27 22.92 -20.59
N LYS A 212 -10.00 22.52 -20.72
CA LYS A 212 -9.02 23.34 -21.42
C LYS A 212 -9.57 23.53 -22.83
N ALA A 213 -9.59 24.77 -23.32
CA ALA A 213 -9.96 25.06 -24.69
C ALA A 213 -9.29 24.02 -25.59
N LYS A 214 -10.08 23.35 -26.45
CA LYS A 214 -9.55 22.35 -27.40
C LYS A 214 -8.30 22.96 -28.00
N LEU A 215 -7.16 22.30 -27.85
CA LEU A 215 -5.92 22.75 -28.48
C LEU A 215 -6.26 22.96 -29.94
N THR A 216 -6.38 24.23 -30.35
CA THR A 216 -6.53 24.58 -31.75
C THR A 216 -5.20 24.18 -32.34
N PHE A 217 -5.15 22.99 -32.93
CA PHE A 217 -4.13 22.63 -33.87
C PHE A 217 -4.28 23.65 -34.99
N GLN A 218 -3.57 24.78 -34.87
CA GLN A 218 -3.32 25.64 -36.01
C GLN A 218 -2.67 24.72 -37.02
N LYS A 219 -3.46 24.32 -38.02
CA LYS A 219 -2.98 23.65 -39.20
C LYS A 219 -2.01 24.66 -39.79
N ARG A 220 -0.70 24.48 -39.51
CA ARG A 220 0.34 25.39 -40.00
C ARG A 220 0.05 25.57 -41.48
N THR A 221 -0.40 26.77 -41.86
CA THR A 221 -0.50 27.11 -43.27
C THR A 221 0.91 26.94 -43.81
N ALA A 222 1.03 26.23 -44.93
CA ALA A 222 2.30 25.80 -45.52
C ALA A 222 3.25 26.97 -45.89
N SER A 223 2.91 28.20 -45.55
CA SER A 223 3.64 29.43 -45.83
C SER A 223 4.71 29.81 -44.80
N GLN A 224 4.87 29.08 -43.69
CA GLN A 224 5.98 29.30 -42.72
C GLN A 224 6.79 28.02 -42.43
N ALA A 225 7.04 27.21 -43.46
CA ALA A 225 8.09 26.20 -43.38
C ALA A 225 9.46 26.89 -43.50
N ALA A 226 9.93 27.49 -42.39
CA ALA A 226 11.36 27.65 -42.18
C ALA A 226 12.03 26.28 -42.35
N ALA A 227 13.19 26.29 -43.00
CA ALA A 227 13.91 25.14 -43.57
C ALA A 227 13.70 23.82 -42.79
N PRO A 228 13.39 22.70 -43.47
CA PRO A 228 13.21 21.43 -42.80
C PRO A 228 14.54 21.08 -42.13
N TYR A 229 14.54 21.06 -40.80
CA TYR A 229 15.54 20.31 -40.07
C TYR A 229 15.36 18.87 -40.54
N ARG A 230 16.19 18.44 -41.51
CA ARG A 230 16.19 17.07 -42.01
C ARG A 230 16.64 16.21 -40.83
N LEU A 231 15.69 15.71 -40.05
CA LEU A 231 15.90 14.47 -39.29
C LEU A 231 16.45 13.47 -40.32
N SER A 232 17.63 12.93 -40.04
CA SER A 232 18.30 12.01 -40.96
C SER A 232 17.33 10.94 -41.44
N ASP A 233 17.42 10.54 -42.70
CA ASP A 233 16.46 9.61 -43.32
C ASP A 233 16.30 8.32 -42.51
N ASN A 234 17.35 7.91 -41.79
CA ASN A 234 17.36 6.81 -40.82
C ASN A 234 16.36 6.99 -39.67
N ILE A 235 16.30 8.19 -39.07
CA ILE A 235 15.37 8.48 -37.98
C ILE A 235 13.94 8.53 -38.52
N ARG A 236 13.76 9.09 -39.72
CA ARG A 236 12.43 9.19 -40.36
C ARG A 236 11.88 7.81 -40.72
N GLN A 237 12.73 6.92 -41.24
CA GLN A 237 12.37 5.53 -41.51
C GLN A 237 12.09 4.74 -40.22
N SER A 238 12.89 4.92 -39.17
CA SER A 238 12.69 4.26 -37.87
C SER A 238 11.37 4.66 -37.20
N VAL A 239 11.04 5.96 -37.20
CA VAL A 239 9.77 6.46 -36.67
C VAL A 239 8.58 5.97 -37.50
N GLN A 240 8.69 5.92 -38.83
CA GLN A 240 7.64 5.35 -39.68
C GLN A 240 7.45 3.84 -39.46
N GLN A 241 8.54 3.07 -39.27
CA GLN A 241 8.44 1.65 -38.95
C GLN A 241 7.82 1.42 -37.56
N ALA A 242 8.21 2.21 -36.55
CA ALA A 242 7.61 2.14 -35.22
C ALA A 242 6.13 2.54 -35.23
N SER A 243 5.75 3.53 -36.05
CA SER A 243 4.35 3.93 -36.23
C SER A 243 3.51 2.86 -36.94
N LYS A 244 4.11 2.08 -37.87
CA LYS A 244 3.46 0.94 -38.53
C LYS A 244 3.29 -0.27 -37.58
N ARG A 245 4.10 -0.37 -36.53
CA ARG A 245 4.00 -1.40 -35.48
C ARG A 245 3.01 -1.05 -34.36
N ARG A 246 2.47 0.17 -34.31
CA ARG A 246 1.36 0.49 -33.40
C ARG A 246 0.05 -0.03 -33.97
N THR A 247 -0.15 -1.34 -33.93
CA THR A 247 -1.51 -1.84 -33.80
C THR A 247 -1.96 -1.44 -32.39
N MET A 248 -2.97 -0.58 -32.27
CA MET A 248 -3.57 -0.17 -30.99
C MET A 248 -4.37 -1.33 -30.34
N ASN A 249 -4.08 -2.57 -30.74
CA ASN A 249 -4.84 -3.76 -30.39
C ASN A 249 -4.00 -4.60 -29.42
N PHE A 250 -4.31 -4.47 -28.13
CA PHE A 250 -3.65 -5.24 -27.07
C PHE A 250 -3.90 -6.75 -27.18
N GLU A 251 -4.86 -7.16 -28.03
CA GLU A 251 -5.10 -8.56 -28.40
C GLU A 251 -3.89 -9.25 -29.05
N ASP A 252 -3.03 -8.50 -29.76
CA ASP A 252 -1.82 -9.07 -30.36
C ASP A 252 -0.83 -9.58 -29.28
N LEU A 253 -0.77 -8.91 -28.13
CA LEU A 253 0.05 -9.30 -26.97
C LEU A 253 -0.51 -10.52 -26.23
N ARG A 254 -1.79 -10.85 -26.48
CA ARG A 254 -2.48 -12.02 -25.92
C ARG A 254 -2.21 -13.29 -26.73
N ASN A 255 -1.63 -13.15 -27.92
CA ASN A 255 -1.34 -14.26 -28.80
C ASN A 255 -0.20 -15.11 -28.23
N SER A 256 -0.50 -16.36 -27.84
CA SER A 256 0.49 -17.26 -27.22
C SER A 256 1.68 -17.57 -28.16
N SER A 257 1.53 -17.32 -29.46
CA SER A 257 2.60 -17.42 -30.46
C SER A 257 3.65 -16.29 -30.37
N GLN A 258 3.33 -15.17 -29.71
CA GLN A 258 4.27 -14.07 -29.44
C GLN A 258 4.99 -14.21 -28.08
N GLN A 259 4.53 -15.11 -27.22
CA GLN A 259 5.22 -15.48 -25.99
C GLN A 259 6.36 -16.45 -26.31
N PHE A 260 7.49 -15.91 -26.77
CA PHE A 260 8.67 -16.72 -27.07
C PHE A 260 9.46 -17.04 -25.79
N ILE A 261 9.08 -18.14 -25.14
CA ILE A 261 9.89 -18.75 -24.07
C ILE A 261 10.60 -19.95 -24.71
N PRO A 262 11.93 -19.92 -24.86
CA PRO A 262 12.66 -21.04 -25.44
C PRO A 262 12.52 -22.28 -24.55
N SER A 263 12.48 -23.47 -25.15
CA SER A 263 12.58 -24.72 -24.38
C SER A 263 13.96 -24.81 -23.70
N ILE A 264 14.07 -25.63 -22.65
CA ILE A 264 15.36 -25.89 -21.98
C ILE A 264 16.41 -26.30 -23.01
N ARG A 265 16.05 -27.21 -23.92
CA ARG A 265 16.92 -27.66 -25.01
C ARG A 265 17.44 -26.49 -25.83
N GLN A 266 16.54 -25.68 -26.38
CA GLN A 266 16.90 -24.59 -27.28
C GLN A 266 17.76 -23.52 -26.60
N PHE A 267 17.56 -23.29 -25.30
CA PHE A 267 18.33 -22.31 -24.55
C PHE A 267 19.70 -22.84 -24.10
N PHE A 268 19.78 -24.09 -23.65
CA PHE A 268 21.00 -24.67 -23.08
C PHE A 268 21.96 -25.29 -24.12
N GLU A 269 21.49 -25.65 -25.32
CA GLU A 269 22.32 -26.21 -26.40
C GLU A 269 23.51 -25.31 -26.79
N PRO A 270 23.32 -24.03 -27.17
CA PRO A 270 24.45 -23.15 -27.46
C PRO A 270 25.34 -22.88 -26.23
N MET A 271 24.76 -22.92 -25.03
CA MET A 271 25.50 -22.76 -23.77
C MET A 271 26.40 -23.97 -23.50
N ILE A 272 25.94 -25.19 -23.79
CA ILE A 272 26.72 -26.43 -23.66
C ILE A 272 27.86 -26.43 -24.68
N GLU A 273 27.60 -26.07 -25.94
CA GLU A 273 28.63 -26.00 -26.98
C GLU A 273 29.74 -25.01 -26.61
N GLN A 274 29.39 -23.80 -26.16
CA GLN A 274 30.37 -22.82 -25.70
C GLN A 274 31.21 -23.35 -24.53
N LEU A 275 30.57 -24.00 -23.56
CA LEU A 275 31.26 -24.59 -22.42
C LEU A 275 32.16 -25.78 -22.80
N GLN A 276 31.92 -26.45 -23.94
CA GLN A 276 32.77 -27.51 -24.48
C GLN A 276 34.00 -26.97 -25.23
N THR A 277 33.91 -25.76 -25.80
CA THR A 277 35.07 -25.10 -26.44
C THR A 277 36.09 -24.58 -25.44
N VAL A 278 35.74 -24.50 -24.16
CA VAL A 278 36.65 -24.13 -23.07
C VAL A 278 37.58 -25.31 -22.79
N THR A 279 38.78 -25.28 -23.37
CA THR A 279 39.87 -26.22 -23.12
C THR A 279 40.98 -25.55 -22.30
N VAL A 280 41.45 -26.20 -21.24
CA VAL A 280 42.64 -25.77 -20.50
C VAL A 280 43.84 -25.77 -21.44
N LYS A 281 44.54 -24.64 -21.54
CA LYS A 281 45.86 -24.58 -22.19
C LYS A 281 46.86 -25.34 -21.31
N THR A 282 47.09 -26.62 -21.58
CA THR A 282 48.20 -27.35 -20.95
C THR A 282 49.53 -26.84 -21.51
N PRO A 283 50.47 -26.36 -20.69
CA PRO A 283 51.87 -26.30 -21.09
C PRO A 283 52.38 -27.73 -21.27
N THR A 284 53.06 -27.99 -22.37
CA THR A 284 53.85 -29.21 -22.59
C THR A 284 54.87 -29.39 -21.46
N THR A 285 54.78 -30.49 -20.71
CA THR A 285 55.86 -31.45 -20.42
C THR A 285 55.37 -32.52 -19.44
N ASP A 286 55.64 -33.76 -19.83
CA ASP A 286 55.56 -35.04 -19.14
C ASP A 286 55.52 -35.02 -17.61
N SER A 287 54.50 -35.68 -17.04
CA SER A 287 54.68 -36.74 -16.03
C SER A 287 53.30 -37.29 -15.62
N THR A 288 53.27 -38.61 -15.52
CA THR A 288 52.17 -39.47 -15.14
C THR A 288 51.67 -39.22 -13.71
N ASP A 289 50.43 -39.64 -13.48
CA ASP A 289 49.76 -39.79 -12.17
C ASP A 289 49.13 -38.54 -11.57
N ASN A 290 48.00 -38.10 -12.14
CA ASN A 290 46.82 -37.58 -11.41
C ASN A 290 45.65 -37.33 -12.38
N LYS A 291 44.81 -38.36 -12.62
CA LYS A 291 43.64 -38.28 -13.52
C LYS A 291 42.50 -37.37 -13.02
N GLU A 292 42.50 -36.96 -11.75
CA GLU A 292 41.41 -36.14 -11.17
C GLU A 292 41.63 -34.63 -11.26
N GLN A 293 42.88 -34.15 -11.29
CA GLN A 293 43.21 -32.73 -11.31
C GLN A 293 42.75 -31.95 -12.57
N PRO A 294 42.90 -32.46 -13.81
CA PRO A 294 42.55 -31.68 -15.00
C PRO A 294 41.06 -31.37 -15.11
N THR A 295 40.20 -32.18 -14.47
CA THR A 295 38.73 -31.99 -14.49
C THR A 295 38.28 -30.81 -13.65
N LYS A 296 38.86 -30.62 -12.44
CA LYS A 296 38.51 -29.51 -11.54
C LYS A 296 38.99 -28.16 -12.06
N ASP A 297 40.12 -28.14 -12.77
CA ASP A 297 40.65 -26.90 -13.35
C ASP A 297 39.85 -26.47 -14.59
N LEU A 298 39.39 -27.43 -15.41
CA LEU A 298 38.41 -27.20 -16.48
C LEU A 298 37.07 -26.66 -15.94
N GLU A 299 36.56 -27.22 -14.85
CA GLU A 299 35.31 -26.77 -14.22
C GLU A 299 35.42 -25.32 -13.71
N LYS A 300 36.55 -24.96 -13.08
CA LYS A 300 36.80 -23.58 -12.63
C LYS A 300 36.91 -22.58 -13.79
N GLU A 301 37.48 -22.96 -14.92
CA GLU A 301 37.52 -22.08 -16.11
C GLU A 301 36.12 -21.88 -16.71
N ARG A 302 35.32 -22.95 -16.75
CA ARG A 302 33.91 -22.90 -17.19
C ARG A 302 33.05 -22.04 -16.26
N GLU A 303 33.30 -22.09 -14.96
CA GLU A 303 32.66 -21.19 -13.99
C GLU A 303 33.01 -19.73 -14.22
N LYS A 304 34.29 -19.41 -14.46
CA LYS A 304 34.74 -18.04 -14.75
C LYS A 304 34.10 -17.50 -16.03
N PHE A 305 33.98 -18.34 -17.07
CA PHE A 305 33.30 -17.97 -18.31
C PHE A 305 31.83 -17.58 -18.06
N LEU A 306 31.09 -18.36 -17.26
CA LEU A 306 29.70 -18.02 -16.91
C LEU A 306 29.58 -16.80 -15.99
N GLN A 307 30.59 -16.53 -15.15
CA GLN A 307 30.63 -15.34 -14.31
C GLN A 307 30.86 -14.05 -15.11
N GLN A 308 31.43 -14.14 -16.32
CA GLN A 308 31.61 -13.00 -17.22
C GLN A 308 30.25 -12.44 -17.70
N ASP A 309 29.23 -13.30 -17.85
CA ASP A 309 27.89 -12.93 -18.27
C ASP A 309 26.81 -13.29 -17.21
N PRO A 310 26.65 -12.48 -16.14
CA PRO A 310 25.64 -12.72 -15.12
C PRO A 310 24.21 -12.79 -15.66
N SER A 311 23.92 -12.04 -16.75
CA SER A 311 22.60 -12.02 -17.36
C SER A 311 22.21 -13.39 -17.97
N LEU A 312 23.17 -14.14 -18.49
CA LEU A 312 22.98 -15.49 -19.03
C LEU A 312 22.67 -16.48 -17.90
N VAL A 313 23.42 -16.39 -16.80
CA VAL A 313 23.22 -17.18 -15.57
C VAL A 313 21.80 -17.00 -15.02
N TRP A 314 21.35 -15.75 -14.89
CA TRP A 314 20.01 -15.46 -14.39
C TRP A 314 18.89 -15.93 -15.31
N ARG A 315 19.08 -15.84 -16.63
CA ARG A 315 18.11 -16.36 -17.61
C ARG A 315 18.00 -17.88 -17.54
N ALA A 316 19.13 -18.57 -17.41
CA ALA A 316 19.21 -20.02 -17.25
C ALA A 316 18.47 -20.49 -15.98
N LEU A 317 18.77 -19.87 -14.83
CA LEU A 317 18.13 -20.21 -13.55
C LEU A 317 16.63 -19.97 -13.56
N ARG A 318 16.16 -18.86 -14.15
CA ARG A 318 14.72 -18.58 -14.28
C ARG A 318 14.02 -19.59 -15.18
N LEU A 319 14.68 -20.07 -16.24
CA LEU A 319 14.12 -21.10 -17.10
C LEU A 319 13.99 -22.44 -16.37
N LEU A 320 14.99 -22.81 -15.56
CA LEU A 320 14.98 -24.02 -14.73
C LEU A 320 13.93 -23.95 -13.61
N ALA A 321 13.81 -22.81 -12.94
CA ALA A 321 12.83 -22.60 -11.87
C ALA A 321 11.37 -22.73 -12.35
N ARG A 322 11.10 -22.49 -13.64
CA ARG A 322 9.76 -22.68 -14.22
C ARG A 322 9.38 -24.16 -14.36
N GLN A 323 10.36 -25.06 -14.38
CA GLN A 323 10.13 -26.49 -14.63
C GLN A 323 9.86 -27.27 -13.34
N SER A 324 10.34 -26.76 -12.20
CA SER A 324 10.08 -27.36 -10.90
C SER A 324 9.70 -26.27 -9.89
N PRO A 325 8.50 -26.32 -9.29
CA PRO A 325 8.10 -25.38 -8.24
C PRO A 325 8.95 -25.53 -6.97
N TYR A 326 9.67 -26.65 -6.83
CA TYR A 326 10.55 -26.93 -5.70
C TYR A 326 12.00 -26.48 -5.93
N PHE A 327 12.29 -25.78 -7.03
CA PHE A 327 13.65 -25.41 -7.42
C PHE A 327 14.41 -24.57 -6.38
N PHE A 328 13.69 -23.72 -5.62
CA PHE A 328 14.27 -22.86 -4.57
C PHE A 328 13.92 -23.29 -3.15
N VAL A 329 13.35 -24.49 -2.95
CA VAL A 329 13.05 -24.96 -1.60
C VAL A 329 14.35 -25.17 -0.84
N HIS A 330 14.36 -24.76 0.44
CA HIS A 330 15.49 -24.81 1.35
C HIS A 330 16.10 -26.21 1.42
N ASN A 331 17.08 -26.48 0.56
CA ASN A 331 17.98 -27.59 0.74
C ASN A 331 19.04 -27.14 1.75
N THR A 332 19.19 -27.84 2.87
CA THR A 332 20.14 -27.54 3.95
C THR A 332 21.61 -27.78 3.56
N GLN A 333 21.87 -27.99 2.28
CA GLN A 333 23.21 -28.10 1.72
C GLN A 333 23.69 -26.72 1.26
N THR A 334 24.96 -26.39 1.54
CA THR A 334 25.59 -25.16 1.06
C THR A 334 25.41 -25.06 -0.45
N VAL A 335 24.67 -24.05 -0.91
CA VAL A 335 24.44 -23.84 -2.34
C VAL A 335 25.77 -23.50 -2.99
N PRO A 336 26.31 -24.32 -3.91
CA PRO A 336 27.50 -23.96 -4.66
C PRO A 336 27.22 -22.69 -5.48
N SER A 337 28.25 -21.96 -5.89
CA SER A 337 28.10 -20.73 -6.67
C SER A 337 27.10 -20.91 -7.82
N MET A 338 26.30 -19.89 -8.13
CA MET A 338 25.28 -19.98 -9.20
C MET A 338 25.87 -20.48 -10.53
N ALA A 339 27.12 -20.10 -10.84
CA ALA A 339 27.86 -20.59 -12.00
C ALA A 339 28.23 -22.08 -11.87
N GLN A 340 28.67 -22.54 -10.70
CA GLN A 340 28.97 -23.95 -10.41
C GLN A 340 27.75 -24.84 -10.61
N PHE A 341 26.62 -24.41 -10.07
CA PHE A 341 25.35 -25.12 -10.23
C PHE A 341 24.98 -25.26 -11.71
N LEU A 342 25.13 -24.21 -12.51
CA LEU A 342 24.85 -24.25 -13.94
C LEU A 342 25.83 -25.12 -14.73
N VAL A 343 27.14 -25.11 -14.44
CA VAL A 343 28.10 -26.02 -15.08
C VAL A 343 27.70 -27.48 -14.84
N SER A 344 27.37 -27.83 -13.59
CA SER A 344 26.92 -29.18 -13.24
C SER A 344 25.60 -29.56 -13.93
N THR A 345 24.69 -28.59 -14.08
CA THR A 345 23.39 -28.78 -14.73
C THR A 345 23.55 -28.96 -16.24
N CYS A 346 24.40 -28.17 -16.89
CA CYS A 346 24.74 -28.33 -18.31
C CYS A 346 25.34 -29.72 -18.59
N GLU A 347 26.21 -30.23 -17.72
CA GLU A 347 26.77 -31.58 -17.86
C GLU A 347 25.75 -32.70 -17.64
N LYS A 348 24.78 -32.52 -16.74
CA LYS A 348 23.66 -33.45 -16.54
C LYS A 348 22.73 -33.46 -17.76
N ILE A 349 22.33 -32.28 -18.21
CA ILE A 349 21.51 -32.08 -19.41
C ILE A 349 22.18 -32.72 -20.63
N ARG A 350 23.50 -32.50 -20.82
CA ARG A 350 24.27 -33.13 -21.89
C ARG A 350 24.27 -34.66 -21.79
N ARG A 351 24.50 -35.22 -20.60
CA ARG A 351 24.50 -36.69 -20.39
C ARG A 351 23.14 -37.32 -20.66
N GLU A 352 22.06 -36.69 -20.19
CA GLU A 352 20.70 -37.12 -20.48
C GLU A 352 20.43 -37.10 -21.99
N TYR A 353 20.87 -36.08 -22.72
CA TYR A 353 20.74 -36.03 -24.18
C TYR A 353 21.52 -37.11 -24.92
N ILE A 354 22.74 -37.44 -24.47
CA ILE A 354 23.53 -38.54 -25.05
C ILE A 354 22.82 -39.88 -24.81
N SER A 355 22.25 -40.08 -23.63
CA SER A 355 21.50 -41.31 -23.31
C SER A 355 20.21 -41.48 -24.13
N LEU A 356 19.53 -40.38 -24.44
CA LEU A 356 18.34 -40.34 -25.29
C LEU A 356 18.67 -40.61 -26.78
N SER A 357 19.86 -40.21 -27.25
CA SER A 357 20.30 -40.50 -28.63
C SER A 357 20.84 -41.92 -28.80
N THR A 358 21.44 -42.52 -27.76
CA THR A 358 21.88 -43.93 -27.79
C THR A 358 20.71 -44.91 -27.70
N THR A 359 19.67 -44.59 -26.93
CA THR A 359 18.44 -45.40 -26.86
C THR A 359 17.64 -45.34 -28.16
N ALA A 360 17.59 -44.18 -28.82
CA ALA A 360 16.98 -44.05 -30.15
C ALA A 360 17.70 -44.88 -31.23
N THR A 361 19.04 -44.95 -31.20
CA THR A 361 19.83 -45.76 -32.14
C THR A 361 19.82 -47.26 -31.79
N ALA A 362 19.82 -47.64 -30.52
CA ALA A 362 19.69 -49.05 -30.10
C ALA A 362 18.32 -49.65 -30.48
N THR A 363 17.25 -48.86 -30.38
CA THR A 363 15.89 -49.29 -30.81
C THR A 363 15.82 -49.47 -32.33
N SER A 364 16.56 -48.67 -33.09
CA SER A 364 16.67 -48.82 -34.55
C SER A 364 17.46 -50.07 -34.94
N ILE A 365 18.55 -50.40 -34.24
CA ILE A 365 19.41 -51.57 -34.56
C ILE A 365 18.73 -52.89 -34.15
N ALA A 366 17.98 -52.92 -33.04
CA ALA A 366 17.19 -54.09 -32.63
C ALA A 366 16.09 -54.47 -33.65
N SER A 367 15.64 -53.52 -34.48
CA SER A 367 14.68 -53.78 -35.56
C SER A 367 15.31 -54.27 -36.88
N ALA A 368 16.64 -54.30 -36.97
CA ALA A 368 17.38 -54.56 -38.20
C ALA A 368 18.30 -55.80 -38.14
N ALA A 369 18.04 -56.75 -37.23
CA ALA A 369 18.67 -58.07 -37.28
C ALA A 369 17.82 -59.00 -38.17
N PRO A 370 18.31 -59.47 -39.33
CA PRO A 370 17.58 -60.42 -40.16
C PRO A 370 17.71 -61.82 -39.54
N THR A 371 16.58 -62.53 -39.44
CA THR A 371 16.50 -63.98 -39.17
C THR A 371 17.16 -64.80 -40.25
#